data_AF-A0A554R6H5-F1
#
_entry.id   AF-A0A554R6H5-F1
#
_cell.length_a   1.000
_cell.length_b   1.000
_cell.length_c   1.000
_cell.angle_alpha   90.00
_cell.angle_beta   90.00
_cell.angle_gamma   90.00
#
_symmetry.space_group_name_H-M   'P 1'
#
loop_
_entity.id
_entity.type
_entity.pdbx_description
1 polymer ?
#
loop_
_entity_poly.entity_id
_entity_poly.type
_entity_poly.pdbx_seq_one_letter_code
_entity_poly.pdbx_strand_id
1 'polypeptide(L)'
;MEPLEPMRPVSVQAPIQTSTPRWKSAAVLLGTMCVFAYALLSTRTGPGPVAAGVAVGIVGVGLYAMSVVRTLRENSGKRIPLWGDAPVSPREMDLLAGAGMPLLTAGVLTAIRASGLTWPYLFFGLFATVVVLALILPVLIHNSRVKRSPAA
;
A
#
# COMPACT_ATOMS: atom_id res chain seq x y z
N MET A 1 16.87 47.82 27.51
CA MET A 1 16.28 46.72 26.73
C MET A 1 16.76 46.90 25.31
N GLU A 2 17.85 46.23 24.94
CA GLU A 2 18.33 46.28 23.55
C GLU A 2 17.29 45.59 22.65
N PRO A 3 16.97 46.18 21.48
CA PRO A 3 16.02 45.60 20.56
C PRO A 3 16.61 44.31 19.99
N LEU A 4 15.85 43.22 20.11
CA LEU A 4 16.22 41.92 19.54
C LEU A 4 16.48 42.07 18.04
N GLU A 5 17.66 41.65 17.59
CA GLU A 5 17.98 41.64 16.16
C GLU A 5 16.94 40.77 15.42
N PRO A 6 16.45 41.25 14.25
CA PRO A 6 15.44 40.52 13.50
C PRO A 6 16.00 39.16 13.08
N MET A 7 15.40 38.08 13.57
CA MET A 7 15.77 36.73 13.19
C MET A 7 15.67 36.59 11.67
N ARG A 8 16.78 36.19 11.04
CA ARG A 8 16.83 35.88 9.61
C ARG A 8 15.72 34.86 9.30
N PRO A 9 14.85 35.11 8.29
CA PRO A 9 13.84 34.14 7.93
C PRO A 9 14.52 32.82 7.56
N VAL A 10 14.20 31.76 8.30
CA VAL A 10 14.63 30.42 7.97
C VAL A 10 13.93 30.06 6.66
N SER A 11 14.68 30.05 5.55
CA SER A 11 14.19 29.56 4.28
C SER A 11 13.90 28.06 4.44
N VAL A 12 12.63 27.72 4.71
CA VAL A 12 12.17 26.34 4.68
C VAL A 12 12.28 25.89 3.22
N GLN A 13 13.22 24.98 2.94
CA GLN A 13 13.32 24.38 1.61
C GLN A 13 11.96 23.79 1.23
N ALA A 14 11.47 24.14 0.04
CA ALA A 14 10.24 23.56 -0.48
C ALA A 14 10.39 22.03 -0.46
N PRO A 15 9.35 21.29 -0.02
CA PRO A 15 9.42 19.83 0.03
C PRO A 15 9.76 19.31 -1.36
N ILE A 16 10.92 18.67 -1.49
CA ILE A 16 11.36 18.05 -2.74
C ILE A 16 10.44 16.86 -2.98
N GLN A 17 9.44 17.05 -3.86
CA GLN A 17 8.67 15.91 -4.36
C GLN A 17 9.61 15.04 -5.19
N THR A 18 9.75 13.78 -4.77
CA THR A 18 10.57 12.82 -5.52
C THR A 18 9.68 12.23 -6.61
N SER A 19 9.70 12.82 -7.80
CA SER A 19 9.01 12.25 -8.96
C SER A 19 9.69 10.95 -9.36
N THR A 20 8.89 9.88 -9.45
CA THR A 20 9.40 8.59 -9.91
C THR A 20 9.54 8.62 -11.42
N PRO A 21 10.67 8.16 -12.01
CA PRO A 21 10.83 8.12 -13.45
C PRO A 21 9.66 7.40 -14.12
N ARG A 22 8.98 8.07 -15.07
CA ARG A 22 7.73 7.58 -15.69
C ARG A 22 7.84 6.18 -16.28
N TRP A 23 9.01 5.81 -16.82
CA TRP A 23 9.25 4.48 -17.37
C TRP A 23 9.18 3.37 -16.31
N LYS A 24 9.59 3.62 -15.06
CA LYS A 24 9.47 2.66 -13.96
C LYS A 24 8.00 2.47 -13.58
N SER A 25 7.25 3.56 -13.47
CA SER A 25 5.82 3.52 -13.20
C SER A 25 5.06 2.78 -14.31
N ALA A 26 5.38 3.06 -15.57
CA ALA A 26 4.80 2.37 -16.73
C ALA A 26 5.13 0.87 -16.72
N ALA A 27 6.38 0.50 -16.44
CA ALA A 27 6.80 -0.90 -16.36
C ALA A 27 6.07 -1.66 -15.24
N VAL A 28 5.92 -1.04 -14.06
CA VAL A 28 5.18 -1.63 -12.93
C VAL A 28 3.71 -1.79 -13.27
N LEU A 29 3.07 -0.76 -13.83
CA LEU A 29 1.67 -0.81 -14.26
C LEU A 29 1.43 -1.89 -15.32
N LEU A 30 2.26 -1.95 -16.36
CA LEU A 30 2.15 -2.97 -17.39
C LEU A 30 2.34 -4.38 -16.81
N GLY A 31 3.37 -4.57 -15.98
CA GLY A 31 3.63 -5.85 -15.33
C GLY A 31 2.46 -6.30 -14.47
N THR A 32 1.92 -5.42 -13.62
CA THR A 32 0.78 -5.76 -12.75
C THR A 32 -0.49 -6.02 -13.55
N MET A 33 -0.73 -5.27 -14.63
CA MET A 33 -1.83 -5.54 -15.56
C MET A 33 -1.69 -6.92 -16.22
N CYS A 34 -0.49 -7.33 -16.63
CA CYS A 34 -0.28 -8.66 -17.19
C CYS A 34 -0.58 -9.78 -16.18
N VAL A 35 -0.15 -9.63 -14.91
CA VAL A 35 -0.47 -10.60 -13.86
C VAL A 35 -1.99 -10.64 -13.58
N PHE A 36 -2.64 -9.48 -13.55
CA PHE A 36 -4.08 -9.39 -13.33
C PHE A 36 -4.87 -9.99 -14.51
N ALA A 37 -4.45 -9.72 -15.75
CA ALA A 37 -5.03 -10.31 -16.95
C ALA A 37 -4.85 -11.84 -16.96
N TYR A 38 -3.68 -12.34 -16.56
CA TYR A 38 -3.45 -13.78 -16.39
C TYR A 38 -4.45 -14.38 -15.39
N ALA A 39 -4.65 -13.73 -14.24
CA ALA A 39 -5.61 -14.20 -13.22
C ALA A 39 -7.05 -14.29 -13.75
N LEU A 40 -7.46 -13.35 -14.61
CA LEU A 40 -8.80 -13.34 -15.23
C LEU A 40 -8.97 -14.38 -16.34
N LEU A 41 -7.95 -14.52 -17.19
CA LEU A 41 -8.03 -15.31 -18.43
C LEU A 41 -7.60 -16.76 -18.25
N SER A 42 -6.90 -17.08 -17.17
CA SER A 42 -6.45 -18.46 -16.92
C SER A 42 -7.63 -19.38 -16.63
N THR A 43 -7.62 -20.53 -17.33
CA THR A 43 -8.53 -21.66 -17.13
C THR A 43 -7.86 -22.83 -16.41
N ARG A 44 -6.59 -22.67 -16.01
CA ARG A 44 -5.84 -23.73 -15.33
C ARG A 44 -6.39 -23.96 -13.93
N THR A 45 -6.72 -25.21 -13.62
CA THR A 45 -7.16 -25.66 -12.29
C THR A 45 -6.14 -26.61 -11.68
N GLY A 46 -6.20 -26.78 -10.37
CA GLY A 46 -5.35 -27.71 -9.62
C GLY A 46 -4.40 -27.02 -8.63
N PRO A 47 -3.64 -27.79 -7.86
CA PRO A 47 -2.87 -27.29 -6.71
C PRO A 47 -1.72 -26.36 -7.10
N GLY A 48 -1.09 -26.57 -8.26
CA GLY A 48 0.02 -25.73 -8.72
C GLY A 48 -0.38 -24.26 -8.93
N PRO A 49 -1.41 -23.97 -9.76
CA PRO A 49 -1.91 -22.60 -9.93
C PRO A 49 -2.46 -21.97 -8.64
N VAL A 50 -3.04 -22.78 -7.73
CA VAL A 50 -3.43 -22.30 -6.39
C VAL A 50 -2.22 -21.81 -5.61
N ALA A 51 -1.16 -22.63 -5.53
CA ALA A 51 0.08 -22.25 -4.84
C ALA A 51 0.73 -21.01 -5.45
N ALA A 52 0.72 -20.90 -6.78
CA ALA A 52 1.22 -19.71 -7.48
C ALA A 52 0.39 -18.45 -7.13
N GLY A 53 -0.94 -18.56 -7.12
CA GLY A 53 -1.82 -17.47 -6.72
C GLY A 53 -1.57 -17.01 -5.28
N VAL A 54 -1.42 -17.95 -4.35
CA VAL A 54 -1.08 -17.65 -2.96
C VAL A 54 0.27 -16.96 -2.84
N ALA A 55 1.30 -17.45 -3.54
CA ALA A 55 2.64 -16.84 -3.53
C ALA A 55 2.63 -15.41 -4.07
N VAL A 56 1.95 -15.17 -5.19
CA VAL A 56 1.76 -13.81 -5.75
C VAL A 56 1.00 -12.92 -4.78
N GLY A 57 -0.03 -13.47 -4.13
CA GLY A 57 -0.80 -12.79 -3.09
C GLY A 57 0.10 -12.31 -1.95
N ILE A 58 0.93 -13.20 -1.39
CA ILE A 58 1.88 -12.89 -0.30
C ILE A 58 2.84 -11.76 -0.70
N VAL A 59 3.37 -11.79 -1.93
CA VAL A 59 4.21 -10.70 -2.45
C VAL A 59 3.42 -9.39 -2.48
N GLY A 60 2.18 -9.42 -2.97
CA GLY A 60 1.28 -8.26 -2.96
C GLY A 60 1.06 -7.68 -1.56
N VAL A 61 0.80 -8.53 -0.56
CA VAL A 61 0.68 -8.13 0.85
C VAL A 61 1.96 -7.45 1.33
N GLY A 62 3.12 -8.08 1.10
CA GLY A 62 4.40 -7.56 1.57
C GLY A 62 4.71 -6.17 0.99
N LEU A 63 4.54 -6.01 -0.32
CA LEU A 63 4.72 -4.72 -0.99
C LEU A 63 3.80 -3.65 -0.43
N TYR A 64 2.51 -3.97 -0.28
CA TYR A 64 1.56 -3.01 0.24
C TYR A 64 1.79 -2.67 1.72
N ALA A 65 2.10 -3.66 2.56
CA ALA A 65 2.42 -3.43 3.96
C ALA A 65 3.65 -2.52 4.11
N MET A 66 4.68 -2.71 3.28
CA MET A 66 5.82 -1.80 3.23
C MET A 66 5.43 -0.37 2.82
N SER A 67 4.53 -0.22 1.84
CA SER A 67 3.95 1.09 1.51
C SER A 67 3.28 1.74 2.71
N VAL A 68 2.39 1.01 3.41
CA VAL A 68 1.68 1.53 4.59
C VAL A 68 2.66 1.93 5.68
N VAL A 69 3.59 1.06 6.06
CA VAL A 69 4.59 1.36 7.10
C VAL A 69 5.39 2.61 6.74
N ARG A 70 5.77 2.75 5.47
CA ARG A 70 6.47 3.94 5.00
C ARG A 70 5.61 5.20 5.08
N THR A 71 4.35 5.14 4.64
CA THR A 71 3.41 6.26 4.71
C THR A 71 3.13 6.69 6.15
N LEU A 72 3.04 5.75 7.09
CA LEU A 72 2.90 6.04 8.52
C LEU A 72 4.14 6.74 9.09
N ARG A 73 5.36 6.33 8.67
CA ARG A 73 6.61 7.00 9.05
C ARG A 73 6.69 8.42 8.50
N GLU A 74 6.32 8.61 7.23
CA GLU A 74 6.31 9.94 6.58
C GLU A 74 5.28 10.90 7.24
N ASN A 75 4.21 10.36 7.83
CA ASN A 75 3.17 11.13 8.51
C ASN A 75 3.26 11.00 10.04
N SER A 76 4.47 10.81 10.60
CA SER A 76 4.65 10.79 12.05
C SER A 76 4.16 12.09 12.68
N GLY A 77 3.28 12.00 13.68
CA GLY A 77 2.70 13.17 14.36
C GLY A 77 1.50 13.80 13.66
N LYS A 78 1.14 13.32 12.46
CA LYS A 78 -0.09 13.75 11.75
C LYS A 78 -1.06 12.58 11.64
N ARG A 79 -2.35 12.88 11.73
CA ARG A 79 -3.41 11.89 11.52
C ARG A 79 -3.59 11.63 10.04
N ILE A 80 -3.73 10.36 9.69
CA ILE A 80 -4.01 9.95 8.32
C ILE A 80 -5.50 9.62 8.23
N PRO A 81 -6.25 10.21 7.30
CA PRO A 81 -7.64 9.82 7.09
C PRO A 81 -7.69 8.39 6.55
N LEU A 82 -8.70 7.62 6.96
CA LEU A 82 -8.92 6.26 6.42
C LEU A 82 -9.30 6.29 4.94
N TRP A 83 -9.90 7.39 4.50
CA TRP A 83 -10.36 7.62 3.14
C TRP A 83 -9.75 8.92 2.63
N GLY A 84 -9.10 8.86 1.47
CA GLY A 84 -8.43 10.00 0.84
C GLY A 84 -6.92 10.01 1.08
N ASP A 85 -6.30 11.11 0.65
CA ASP A 85 -4.85 11.23 0.62
C ASP A 85 -4.26 11.55 2.01
N ALA A 86 -3.06 11.03 2.24
CA ALA A 86 -2.31 11.36 3.44
C ALA A 86 -1.91 12.85 3.43
N PRO A 87 -1.89 13.54 4.59
CA PRO A 87 -1.52 14.96 4.66
C PRO A 87 -0.12 15.28 4.14
N VAL A 88 0.80 14.32 4.23
CA VAL A 88 2.15 14.40 3.68
C VAL A 88 2.34 13.24 2.72
N SER A 89 2.44 13.57 1.44
CA SER A 89 2.73 12.65 0.34
C SER A 89 3.91 13.18 -0.50
N PRO A 90 5.17 12.91 -0.10
CA PRO A 90 6.35 13.39 -0.84
C PRO A 90 6.50 12.77 -2.23
N ARG A 91 5.65 11.79 -2.55
CA ARG A 91 5.72 10.92 -3.72
C ARG A 91 4.50 11.15 -4.58
N GLU A 92 4.69 11.40 -5.87
CA GLU A 92 3.59 11.50 -6.83
C GLU A 92 2.90 10.15 -7.04
N MET A 93 3.66 9.05 -7.00
CA MET A 93 3.13 7.69 -7.05
C MET A 93 3.85 6.78 -6.08
N ASP A 94 3.09 5.97 -5.34
CA ASP A 94 3.65 4.89 -4.55
C ASP A 94 3.65 3.58 -5.35
N LEU A 95 4.80 3.23 -5.93
CA LEU A 95 4.95 1.98 -6.69
C LEU A 95 4.71 0.72 -5.84
N LEU A 96 4.97 0.77 -4.53
CA LEU A 96 4.73 -0.35 -3.64
C LEU A 96 3.23 -0.59 -3.46
N ALA A 97 2.45 0.49 -3.30
CA ALA A 97 0.99 0.39 -3.26
C ALA A 97 0.41 0.04 -4.64
N GLY A 98 0.94 0.68 -5.69
CA GLY A 98 0.51 0.49 -7.08
C GLY A 98 0.77 -0.91 -7.62
N ALA A 99 1.80 -1.60 -7.13
CA ALA A 99 2.02 -3.02 -7.42
C ALA A 99 1.32 -3.95 -6.42
N GLY A 100 1.33 -3.58 -5.13
CA GLY A 100 0.88 -4.43 -4.04
C GLY A 100 -0.58 -4.84 -4.15
N MET A 101 -1.50 -3.89 -4.33
CA MET A 101 -2.94 -4.23 -4.41
C MET A 101 -3.31 -5.05 -5.64
N PRO A 102 -2.86 -4.71 -6.86
CA PRO A 102 -3.13 -5.54 -8.02
C PRO A 102 -2.58 -6.95 -7.88
N LEU A 103 -1.36 -7.13 -7.37
CA LEU A 103 -0.77 -8.46 -7.15
C LEU A 103 -1.52 -9.25 -6.08
N LEU A 104 -1.89 -8.60 -4.97
CA LEU A 104 -2.70 -9.24 -3.93
C LEU A 104 -4.02 -9.74 -4.52
N THR A 105 -4.71 -8.89 -5.27
CA THR A 105 -6.02 -9.19 -5.85
C THR A 105 -5.91 -10.26 -6.93
N ALA A 106 -4.92 -10.16 -7.82
CA ALA A 106 -4.64 -11.15 -8.85
C ALA A 106 -4.29 -12.52 -8.25
N GLY A 107 -3.49 -12.55 -7.19
CA GLY A 107 -3.10 -13.78 -6.49
C GLY A 107 -4.30 -14.49 -5.86
N VAL A 108 -5.14 -13.74 -5.13
CA VAL A 108 -6.39 -14.28 -4.55
C VAL A 108 -7.34 -14.77 -5.63
N LEU A 109 -7.57 -13.98 -6.68
CA LEU A 109 -8.43 -14.37 -7.79
C LEU A 109 -7.94 -15.65 -8.48
N THR A 110 -6.63 -15.75 -8.72
CA THR A 110 -6.00 -16.94 -9.30
C THR A 110 -6.23 -18.15 -8.41
N ALA A 111 -6.01 -18.04 -7.09
CA ALA A 111 -6.19 -19.14 -6.15
C ALA A 111 -7.67 -19.60 -6.06
N ILE A 112 -8.62 -18.67 -6.07
CA ILE A 112 -10.06 -18.99 -6.07
C ILE A 112 -10.46 -19.73 -7.34
N ARG A 113 -10.07 -19.22 -8.51
CA ARG A 113 -10.43 -19.85 -9.80
C ARG A 113 -9.75 -21.21 -9.96
N ALA A 114 -8.48 -21.30 -9.60
CA ALA A 114 -7.71 -22.54 -9.71
C ALA A 114 -8.19 -23.64 -8.75
N SER A 115 -8.76 -23.28 -7.60
CA SER A 115 -9.35 -24.20 -6.64
C SER A 115 -10.76 -24.68 -7.04
N GLY A 116 -11.24 -24.35 -8.24
CA GLY A 116 -12.54 -24.80 -8.73
C GLY A 116 -13.72 -24.26 -7.92
N LEU A 117 -13.56 -23.11 -7.24
CA LEU A 117 -14.57 -22.50 -6.38
C LEU A 117 -15.05 -23.42 -5.25
N THR A 118 -14.22 -24.38 -4.81
CA THR A 118 -14.59 -25.25 -3.68
C THR A 118 -14.59 -24.50 -2.35
N TRP A 119 -13.71 -23.50 -2.20
CA TRP A 119 -13.54 -22.74 -0.95
C TRP A 119 -13.46 -21.20 -1.13
N PRO A 120 -14.34 -20.57 -1.93
CA PRO A 120 -14.24 -19.15 -2.26
C PRO A 120 -14.33 -18.28 -1.00
N TYR A 121 -15.20 -18.64 -0.06
CA TYR A 121 -15.38 -17.91 1.19
C TYR A 121 -14.13 -17.91 2.08
N LEU A 122 -13.33 -18.99 2.06
CA LEU A 122 -12.07 -19.02 2.81
C LEU A 122 -11.07 -18.02 2.23
N PHE A 123 -10.93 -17.97 0.90
CA PHE A 123 -10.02 -17.03 0.24
C PHE A 123 -10.49 -15.58 0.37
N PHE A 124 -11.80 -15.31 0.26
CA PHE A 124 -12.35 -13.98 0.50
C PHE A 124 -12.21 -13.56 1.97
N GLY A 125 -12.48 -14.47 2.90
CA GLY A 125 -12.28 -14.25 4.32
C GLY A 125 -10.83 -13.91 4.63
N LEU A 126 -9.89 -14.71 4.13
CA LEU A 126 -8.45 -14.48 4.30
C LEU A 126 -8.02 -13.15 3.69
N PHE A 127 -8.49 -12.83 2.47
CA PHE A 127 -8.22 -11.54 1.83
C PHE A 127 -8.73 -10.38 2.69
N ALA A 128 -9.97 -10.45 3.17
CA ALA A 128 -10.54 -9.42 4.04
C ALA A 128 -9.75 -9.28 5.35
N THR A 129 -9.37 -10.40 6.00
CA THR A 129 -8.54 -10.38 7.20
C THR A 129 -7.19 -9.72 6.94
N VAL A 130 -6.52 -10.07 5.84
CA VAL A 130 -5.23 -9.48 5.46
C VAL A 130 -5.36 -7.98 5.18
N VAL A 131 -6.39 -7.57 4.44
CA VAL A 131 -6.71 -6.15 4.18
C VAL A 131 -6.91 -5.41 5.51
N VAL A 132 -7.70 -5.95 6.43
CA VAL A 132 -7.93 -5.30 7.74
C VAL A 132 -6.62 -5.19 8.55
N LEU A 133 -5.85 -6.27 8.63
CA LEU A 133 -4.63 -6.33 9.44
C LEU A 133 -3.47 -5.52 8.86
N ALA A 134 -3.33 -5.47 7.53
CA ALA A 134 -2.23 -4.78 6.87
C ALA A 134 -2.54 -3.30 6.58
N LEU A 135 -3.81 -2.92 6.47
CA LEU A 135 -4.23 -1.57 6.06
C LEU A 135 -4.85 -0.80 7.22
N ILE A 136 -5.93 -1.34 7.77
CA ILE A 136 -6.81 -0.61 8.67
C ILE A 136 -6.20 -0.53 10.06
N LEU A 137 -5.77 -1.69 10.58
CA LEU A 137 -5.23 -1.79 11.93
C LEU A 137 -3.99 -0.91 12.15
N PRO A 138 -2.98 -0.87 11.26
CA PRO A 138 -1.80 -0.02 11.44
C PRO A 138 -2.15 1.47 11.46
N VAL A 139 -3.06 1.91 10.59
CA VAL A 139 -3.54 3.30 10.53
C VAL A 139 -4.30 3.68 11.80
N LEU A 140 -5.17 2.79 12.29
CA LEU A 140 -5.89 3.01 13.56
C LEU A 140 -4.92 3.12 14.75
N ILE A 141 -3.95 2.20 14.83
CA ILE A 141 -2.93 2.23 15.88
C ILE A 141 -2.13 3.53 15.80
N HIS A 142 -1.68 3.93 14.61
CA HIS A 142 -0.95 5.18 14.40
C HIS A 142 -1.77 6.40 14.85
N ASN A 143 -3.01 6.54 14.37
CA ASN A 143 -3.89 7.65 14.72
C ASN A 143 -4.21 7.69 16.23
N SER A 144 -4.33 6.52 16.87
CA SER A 144 -4.51 6.44 18.33
C SER A 144 -3.28 6.92 19.09
N ARG A 145 -2.07 6.66 18.59
CA ARG A 145 -0.80 7.14 19.16
C ARG A 145 -0.68 8.66 19.00
N VAL A 146 -0.97 9.19 17.81
CA VAL A 146 -0.95 10.63 17.54
C VAL A 146 -1.94 11.38 18.44
N LYS A 147 -3.14 10.82 18.72
CA LYS A 147 -4.10 11.43 19.65
C LYS A 147 -3.56 11.56 21.08
N ARG A 148 -2.71 10.63 21.51
CA ARG A 148 -2.19 10.56 22.89
C ARG A 148 -0.97 11.45 23.11
N SER A 149 -0.30 11.90 22.05
CA SER A 149 0.79 12.86 22.16
C SER A 149 0.20 14.27 22.34
N PRO A 150 0.35 14.92 23.51
CA PRO A 150 -0.04 16.32 23.65
C PRO A 150 0.76 17.17 22.65
N ALA A 151 0.11 18.18 22.07
CA ALA A 151 0.80 19.19 21.27
C ALA A 151 1.85 19.85 22.18
N ALA A 152 3.12 19.53 21.93
CA ALA A 152 4.26 20.18 22.56
C ALA A 152 4.53 21.53 21.90
#